data_AF-A0A970XTK0-F1
#
_entry.id   AF-A0A970XTK0-F1
#
_cell.length_a   1.000
_cell.length_b   1.000
_cell.length_c   1.000
_cell.angle_alpha   90.00
_cell.angle_beta   90.00
_cell.angle_gamma   90.00
#
_symmetry.space_group_name_H-M   'P 1'
#
loop_
_entity.id
_entity.type
_entity.pdbx_description
1 polymer ?
#
loop_
_entity_poly.entity_id
_entity_poly.type
_entity_poly.pdbx_seq_one_letter_code
_entity_poly.pdbx_strand_id
1 'polypeptide(L)'
;MNQEAKTGKTFIGVSAIIFLSKLLGFARDIFFAGVFGTTVITDIFQVIFSFPSLLFSSIGTALSSVNIPNLTYFTSTRTREERNQYMSNLMAHVTLWSTILTVAGVIFAPTISSLIAPGVSSSVDHFAITLTRIMMPTLIFVNLTYLTTGILQVHGYFMRSAAISIPFNLLIILALYMRGDDIVFLSYVTTIGWLLQFLIQVPVLKREKYALPRFIRHGGQAFVSLRQLVPVLLGNSLLQLCLILDRSFATHLGEGSTAALAFGGNLFVTITSVFIVAMSTVVFPRLSKYCLDEDFDSIRALLATIFK
;
A
#
# COMPACT_ATOMS: atom_id res chain seq x y z
N MET A 1 -4.52 0.12 34.81
CA MET A 1 -4.72 -0.72 33.61
C MET A 1 -3.35 -1.08 33.06
N ASN A 2 -2.96 -2.37 33.11
CA ASN A 2 -1.66 -2.83 32.63
C ASN A 2 -1.40 -2.42 31.17
N GLN A 3 -0.17 -1.99 30.89
CA GLN A 3 0.30 -1.61 29.56
C GLN A 3 0.11 -2.77 28.56
N GLU A 4 0.22 -4.01 29.02
CA GLU A 4 -0.10 -5.24 28.28
C GLU A 4 -1.58 -5.31 27.86
N ALA A 5 -2.52 -5.05 28.78
CA ALA A 5 -3.96 -5.08 28.48
C ALA A 5 -4.37 -4.01 27.45
N LYS A 6 -3.70 -2.85 27.46
CA LYS A 6 -3.89 -1.81 26.43
C LYS A 6 -3.35 -2.25 25.06
N THR A 7 -2.30 -3.06 25.06
CA THR A 7 -1.66 -3.62 23.85
C THR A 7 -2.53 -4.69 23.21
N GLY A 8 -3.00 -5.65 24.00
CA GLY A 8 -3.91 -6.69 23.53
C GLY A 8 -5.20 -6.11 22.94
N LYS A 9 -5.83 -5.13 23.60
CA LYS A 9 -7.02 -4.45 23.07
C LYS A 9 -6.75 -3.72 21.74
N THR A 10 -5.60 -3.06 21.63
CA THR A 10 -5.21 -2.35 20.39
C THR A 10 -4.96 -3.37 19.26
N PHE A 11 -4.25 -4.46 19.54
CA PHE A 11 -3.99 -5.53 18.59
C PHE A 11 -5.28 -6.19 18.09
N ILE A 12 -6.20 -6.56 18.99
CA ILE A 12 -7.49 -7.16 18.63
C ILE A 12 -8.30 -6.18 17.78
N GLY A 13 -8.38 -4.91 18.17
CA GLY A 13 -9.10 -3.89 17.41
C GLY A 13 -8.53 -3.68 16.01
N VAL A 14 -7.20 -3.61 15.88
CA VAL A 14 -6.51 -3.50 14.58
C VAL A 14 -6.75 -4.73 13.72
N SER A 15 -6.63 -5.93 14.30
CA SER A 15 -6.84 -7.20 13.59
C SER A 15 -8.27 -7.33 13.08
N ALA A 16 -9.26 -6.96 13.90
CA ALA A 16 -10.67 -6.94 13.51
C ALA A 16 -10.95 -5.96 12.36
N ILE A 17 -10.36 -4.76 12.42
CA ILE A 17 -10.49 -3.78 11.32
C ILE A 17 -9.82 -4.30 10.05
N ILE A 18 -8.62 -4.87 10.13
CA ILE A 18 -7.94 -5.47 8.96
C ILE A 18 -8.79 -6.57 8.34
N PHE A 19 -9.36 -7.45 9.17
CA PHE A 19 -10.24 -8.52 8.72
C PHE A 19 -11.49 -7.97 8.02
N LEU A 20 -12.18 -6.99 8.61
CA LEU A 20 -13.34 -6.34 8.01
C LEU A 20 -12.98 -5.62 6.70
N SER A 21 -11.85 -4.92 6.66
CA SER A 21 -11.32 -4.28 5.45
C SER A 21 -11.06 -5.29 4.33
N LYS A 22 -10.52 -6.47 4.66
CA LYS A 22 -10.29 -7.57 3.72
C LYS A 22 -11.60 -8.18 3.24
N LEU A 23 -12.55 -8.44 4.14
CA LEU A 23 -13.89 -8.94 3.80
C LEU A 23 -14.61 -7.99 2.83
N LEU A 24 -14.50 -6.68 3.08
CA LEU A 24 -15.08 -5.67 2.19
C LEU A 24 -14.36 -5.62 0.82
N GLY A 25 -13.05 -5.85 0.79
CA GLY A 25 -12.29 -6.04 -0.45
C GLY A 25 -12.77 -7.26 -1.24
N PHE A 26 -13.01 -8.38 -0.57
CA PHE A 26 -13.62 -9.57 -1.19
C PHE A 26 -15.02 -9.27 -1.72
N ALA A 27 -15.85 -8.55 -0.96
CA ALA A 27 -17.17 -8.13 -1.43
C ALA A 27 -17.06 -7.28 -2.70
N ARG A 28 -16.15 -6.29 -2.74
CA ARG A 28 -15.87 -5.51 -3.95
C ARG A 28 -15.52 -6.40 -5.14
N ASP A 29 -14.69 -7.42 -4.95
CA ASP A 29 -14.29 -8.33 -6.03
C ASP A 29 -15.47 -9.19 -6.53
N ILE A 30 -16.35 -9.64 -5.63
CA ILE A 30 -17.60 -10.34 -6.00
C ILE A 30 -18.53 -9.42 -6.81
N PHE A 31 -18.73 -8.18 -6.37
CA PHE A 31 -19.54 -7.20 -7.11
C PHE A 31 -18.95 -6.94 -8.49
N PHE A 32 -17.62 -6.77 -8.58
CA PHE A 32 -16.93 -6.56 -9.85
C PHE A 32 -17.14 -7.75 -10.79
N ALA A 33 -16.94 -8.98 -10.31
CA ALA A 33 -17.16 -10.20 -11.09
C ALA A 33 -18.62 -10.37 -11.51
N GLY A 34 -19.59 -10.03 -10.65
CA GLY A 34 -21.01 -10.12 -10.96
C GLY A 34 -21.49 -9.13 -12.02
N VAL A 35 -20.85 -7.96 -12.10
CA VAL A 35 -21.19 -6.91 -13.06
C VAL A 35 -20.48 -7.10 -14.40
N PHE A 36 -19.17 -7.34 -14.38
CA PHE A 36 -18.36 -7.41 -15.60
C PHE A 36 -18.15 -8.83 -16.14
N GLY A 37 -18.45 -9.88 -15.35
CA GLY A 37 -18.26 -11.27 -15.75
C GLY A 37 -16.82 -11.60 -16.16
N THR A 38 -16.66 -12.70 -16.90
CA THR A 38 -15.38 -13.13 -17.48
C THR A 38 -15.31 -12.71 -18.95
N THR A 39 -14.98 -11.43 -19.20
CA THR A 39 -14.82 -10.89 -20.56
C THR A 39 -13.39 -10.42 -20.81
N VAL A 40 -13.00 -10.33 -22.08
CA VAL A 40 -11.67 -9.84 -22.50
C VAL A 40 -11.39 -8.43 -21.93
N ILE A 41 -12.40 -7.55 -21.87
CA ILE A 41 -12.26 -6.20 -21.33
C ILE A 41 -12.06 -6.23 -19.81
N THR A 42 -12.75 -7.14 -19.12
CA THR A 42 -12.58 -7.38 -17.68
C THR A 42 -11.17 -7.85 -17.35
N ASP A 43 -10.65 -8.80 -18.13
CA ASP A 43 -9.29 -9.34 -17.96
C ASP A 43 -8.23 -8.26 -18.19
N ILE A 44 -8.40 -7.45 -19.23
CA ILE A 44 -7.53 -6.29 -19.52
C ILE A 44 -7.50 -5.33 -18.32
N PHE A 45 -8.66 -4.97 -17.78
CA PHE A 45 -8.73 -4.10 -16.61
C PHE A 45 -8.07 -4.72 -15.39
N GLN A 46 -8.32 -5.99 -15.10
CA GLN A 46 -7.73 -6.65 -13.93
C GLN A 46 -6.20 -6.71 -14.03
N VAL A 47 -5.67 -7.00 -15.22
CA VAL A 47 -4.24 -7.00 -15.50
C VAL A 47 -3.64 -5.60 -15.33
N ILE A 48 -4.28 -4.57 -15.91
CA ILE A 48 -3.85 -3.17 -15.81
C ILE A 48 -4.03 -2.61 -14.41
N PHE A 49 -5.00 -3.05 -13.63
CA PHE A 49 -5.17 -2.64 -12.23
C PHE A 49 -4.10 -3.30 -11.34
N SER A 50 -3.82 -4.59 -11.59
CA SER A 50 -2.92 -5.38 -10.76
C SER A 50 -1.47 -4.97 -10.92
N PHE A 51 -1.03 -4.59 -12.12
CA PHE A 51 0.37 -4.23 -12.36
C PHE A 51 0.83 -2.98 -11.56
N PRO A 52 0.14 -1.83 -11.65
CA PRO A 52 0.28 -0.70 -10.74
C PRO A 52 0.20 -1.13 -9.28
N SER A 53 -0.82 -1.92 -8.91
CA SER A 53 -1.00 -2.32 -7.52
C SER A 53 0.19 -3.10 -6.97
N LEU A 54 0.78 -4.02 -7.73
CA LEU A 54 1.92 -4.82 -7.29
C LEU A 54 3.20 -4.00 -7.19
N LEU A 55 3.55 -3.25 -8.25
CA LEU A 55 4.76 -2.44 -8.27
C LEU A 55 4.69 -1.29 -7.25
N PHE A 56 3.57 -0.59 -7.20
CA PHE A 56 3.41 0.60 -6.36
C PHE A 56 3.26 0.20 -4.90
N SER A 57 2.60 -0.94 -4.62
CA SER A 57 2.58 -1.49 -3.27
C SER A 57 4.00 -1.84 -2.81
N SER A 58 4.85 -2.49 -3.63
CA SER A 58 6.23 -2.81 -3.26
C SER A 58 7.05 -1.56 -2.89
N ILE A 59 6.86 -0.47 -3.65
CA ILE A 59 7.48 0.83 -3.37
C ILE A 59 6.94 1.41 -2.06
N GLY A 60 5.62 1.35 -1.88
CA GLY A 60 4.94 1.75 -0.66
C GLY A 60 5.42 1.00 0.58
N THR A 61 5.55 -0.33 0.53
CA THR A 61 6.07 -1.12 1.65
C THR A 61 7.51 -0.77 1.96
N ALA A 62 8.36 -0.59 0.93
CA ALA A 62 9.73 -0.14 1.13
C ALA A 62 9.79 1.23 1.81
N LEU A 63 8.94 2.17 1.36
CA LEU A 63 8.78 3.48 1.96
C LEU A 63 8.37 3.38 3.43
N SER A 64 7.36 2.57 3.77
CA SER A 64 6.94 2.40 5.16
C SER A 64 8.02 1.76 6.03
N SER A 65 8.69 0.71 5.55
CA SER A 65 9.75 0.03 6.31
C SER A 65 10.93 0.94 6.65
N VAL A 66 11.30 1.87 5.76
CA VAL A 66 12.36 2.85 6.02
C VAL A 66 11.85 4.08 6.79
N ASN A 67 10.64 4.56 6.48
CA ASN A 67 10.10 5.77 7.07
C ASN A 67 9.70 5.59 8.54
N ILE A 68 9.08 4.46 8.91
CA ILE A 68 8.58 4.26 10.28
C ILE A 68 9.71 4.34 11.34
N PRO A 69 10.84 3.63 11.22
CA PRO A 69 11.94 3.75 12.18
C PRO A 69 12.52 5.17 12.24
N ASN A 70 12.79 5.77 11.07
CA ASN A 70 13.35 7.12 11.00
C ASN A 70 12.39 8.16 11.62
N LEU A 71 11.10 8.09 11.29
CA LEU A 71 10.10 8.97 11.84
C LEU A 71 9.90 8.76 13.35
N THR A 72 10.03 7.53 13.84
CA THR A 72 10.03 7.23 15.28
C THR A 72 11.21 7.92 15.96
N TYR A 73 12.42 7.82 15.41
CA TYR A 73 13.60 8.54 15.91
C TYR A 73 13.37 10.05 15.96
N PHE A 74 12.91 10.67 14.87
CA PHE A 74 12.65 12.11 14.82
C PHE A 74 11.54 12.55 15.78
N THR A 75 10.53 11.72 16.00
CA THR A 75 9.41 12.04 16.89
C THR A 75 9.81 11.93 18.36
N SER A 76 10.70 11.00 18.70
CA SER A 76 11.13 10.75 20.08
C SER A 76 12.32 11.62 20.52
N THR A 77 13.24 11.93 19.63
CA THR A 77 14.57 12.49 19.99
C THR A 77 14.85 13.88 19.43
N ARG A 78 14.07 14.34 18.46
CA ARG A 78 14.32 15.61 17.75
C ARG A 78 13.21 16.61 17.97
N THR A 79 13.50 17.87 17.64
CA THR A 79 12.51 18.92 17.69
C THR A 79 11.42 18.68 16.65
N ARG A 80 10.23 19.22 16.92
CA ARG A 80 9.10 19.14 15.99
C ARG A 80 9.41 19.78 14.63
N GLU A 81 10.28 20.80 14.60
CA GLU A 81 10.72 21.42 13.35
C GLU A 81 11.60 20.50 12.53
N GLU A 82 12.60 19.86 13.14
CA GLU A 82 13.45 18.86 12.46
C GLU A 82 12.63 17.68 11.92
N ARG A 83 11.69 17.16 12.73
CA ARG A 83 10.75 16.11 12.30
C ARG A 83 9.92 16.55 11.10
N ASN A 84 9.37 17.76 11.14
CA ASN A 84 8.55 18.30 10.07
C ASN A 84 9.38 18.54 8.81
N GLN A 85 10.62 19.01 8.94
CA GLN A 85 11.54 19.20 7.83
C GLN A 85 11.90 17.85 7.19
N TYR A 86 12.17 16.80 7.97
CA TYR A 86 12.39 15.46 7.48
C TYR A 86 11.19 14.96 6.65
N MET A 87 10.00 14.97 7.25
CA MET A 87 8.79 14.43 6.60
C MET A 87 8.39 15.24 5.38
N SER A 88 8.43 16.57 5.46
CA SER A 88 8.16 17.48 4.34
C SER A 88 9.11 17.21 3.18
N ASN A 89 10.41 17.04 3.45
CA ASN A 89 11.39 16.80 2.40
C ASN A 89 11.23 15.41 1.78
N LEU A 90 10.93 14.38 2.59
CA LEU A 90 10.67 13.02 2.10
C LEU A 90 9.41 12.98 1.22
N MET A 91 8.31 13.60 1.66
CA MET A 91 7.08 13.71 0.87
C MET A 91 7.33 14.45 -0.45
N ALA A 92 8.14 15.52 -0.44
CA ALA A 92 8.46 16.28 -1.65
C ALA A 92 9.23 15.43 -2.67
N HIS A 93 10.26 14.69 -2.24
CA HIS A 93 11.02 13.80 -3.12
C HIS A 93 10.18 12.64 -3.65
N VAL A 94 9.41 11.99 -2.79
CA VAL A 94 8.54 10.89 -3.20
C VAL A 94 7.48 11.37 -4.18
N THR A 95 6.90 12.55 -3.97
CA THR A 95 5.95 13.16 -4.91
C THR A 95 6.63 13.48 -6.24
N LEU A 96 7.83 14.07 -6.22
CA LEU A 96 8.59 14.38 -7.44
C LEU A 96 8.86 13.12 -8.26
N TRP A 97 9.47 12.10 -7.66
CA TRP A 97 9.81 10.86 -8.36
C TRP A 97 8.57 10.10 -8.82
N SER A 98 7.51 10.06 -8.01
CA SER A 98 6.23 9.46 -8.41
C SER A 98 5.60 10.20 -9.58
N THR A 99 5.74 11.53 -9.63
CA THR A 99 5.24 12.35 -10.73
C THR A 99 6.03 12.10 -12.01
N ILE A 100 7.36 12.05 -11.93
CA ILE A 100 8.23 11.71 -13.07
C ILE A 100 7.86 10.34 -13.63
N LEU A 101 7.72 9.33 -12.77
CA LEU A 101 7.32 7.97 -13.18
C LEU A 101 5.89 7.92 -13.74
N THR A 102 4.96 8.71 -13.17
CA THR A 102 3.59 8.84 -13.68
C THR A 102 3.60 9.40 -15.10
N VAL A 103 4.30 10.52 -15.33
CA VAL A 103 4.40 11.15 -16.65
C VAL A 103 5.05 10.20 -17.65
N ALA A 104 6.17 9.55 -17.27
CA ALA A 104 6.81 8.55 -18.11
C ALA A 104 5.84 7.40 -18.45
N GLY A 105 5.13 6.84 -17.47
CA GLY A 105 4.20 5.74 -17.73
C GLY A 105 2.96 6.15 -18.54
N VAL A 106 2.52 7.41 -18.49
CA VAL A 106 1.46 7.93 -19.38
C VAL A 106 1.95 8.03 -20.83
N ILE A 107 3.20 8.49 -21.03
CA ILE A 107 3.83 8.60 -22.35
C ILE A 107 4.07 7.19 -22.93
N PHE A 108 4.66 6.30 -22.14
CA PHE A 108 4.97 4.92 -22.53
C PHE A 108 3.81 3.95 -22.32
N ALA A 109 2.59 4.44 -22.08
CA ALA A 109 1.41 3.61 -21.86
C ALA A 109 1.20 2.54 -22.95
N PRO A 110 1.43 2.79 -24.27
CA PRO A 110 1.33 1.75 -25.30
C PRO A 110 2.34 0.60 -25.15
N THR A 111 3.58 0.93 -24.79
CA THR A 111 4.62 -0.09 -24.55
C THR A 111 4.34 -0.85 -23.26
N ILE A 112 3.84 -0.16 -22.24
CA ILE A 112 3.49 -0.76 -20.95
C ILE A 112 2.28 -1.69 -21.11
N SER A 113 1.21 -1.24 -21.78
CA SER A 113 0.00 -2.06 -21.98
C SER A 113 0.30 -3.32 -22.78
N SER A 114 1.09 -3.23 -23.86
CA SER A 114 1.48 -4.39 -24.66
C SER A 114 2.37 -5.38 -23.92
N LEU A 115 3.22 -4.90 -23.01
CA LEU A 115 4.06 -5.79 -22.18
C LEU A 115 3.25 -6.52 -21.10
N ILE A 116 2.31 -5.83 -20.46
CA ILE A 116 1.54 -6.40 -19.35
C ILE A 116 0.40 -7.29 -19.88
N ALA A 117 -0.18 -6.93 -21.03
CA ALA A 117 -1.30 -7.64 -21.64
C ALA A 117 -0.98 -8.07 -23.09
N PRO A 118 0.01 -8.96 -23.30
CA PRO A 118 0.49 -9.32 -24.64
C PRO A 118 -0.55 -10.10 -25.48
N GLY A 119 -1.55 -10.72 -24.83
CA GLY A 119 -2.63 -11.47 -25.49
C GLY A 119 -3.81 -10.61 -25.97
N VAL A 120 -3.74 -9.29 -25.83
CA VAL A 120 -4.84 -8.39 -26.21
C VAL A 120 -4.88 -8.24 -27.72
N SER A 121 -6.04 -8.57 -28.32
CA SER A 121 -6.24 -8.35 -29.76
C SER A 121 -6.12 -6.86 -30.10
N SER A 122 -5.70 -6.55 -31.33
CA SER A 122 -5.57 -5.17 -31.81
C SER A 122 -6.87 -4.35 -31.73
N SER A 123 -8.03 -5.02 -31.66
CA SER A 123 -9.35 -4.38 -31.54
C SER A 123 -9.63 -3.72 -30.18
N VAL A 124 -8.93 -4.14 -29.12
CA VAL A 124 -9.14 -3.65 -27.73
C VAL A 124 -7.90 -2.98 -27.12
N ASP A 125 -6.82 -2.87 -27.88
CA ASP A 125 -5.56 -2.25 -27.44
C ASP A 125 -5.74 -0.78 -26.99
N HIS A 126 -6.63 -0.04 -27.67
CA HIS A 126 -6.97 1.33 -27.27
C HIS A 126 -7.53 1.41 -25.83
N PHE A 127 -8.34 0.44 -25.41
CA PHE A 127 -8.83 0.38 -24.03
C PHE A 127 -7.67 0.14 -23.06
N ALA A 128 -6.79 -0.81 -23.37
CA ALA A 128 -5.64 -1.10 -22.51
C ALA A 128 -4.74 0.13 -22.30
N ILE A 129 -4.46 0.88 -23.38
CA ILE A 129 -3.69 2.14 -23.30
C ILE A 129 -4.43 3.19 -22.46
N THR A 130 -5.73 3.34 -22.68
CA THR A 130 -6.56 4.33 -21.99
C THR A 130 -6.62 4.05 -20.48
N LEU A 131 -6.92 2.81 -20.09
CA LEU A 131 -6.96 2.42 -18.69
C LEU A 131 -5.59 2.60 -18.02
N THR A 132 -4.50 2.23 -18.71
CA THR A 132 -3.13 2.45 -18.22
C THR A 132 -2.89 3.93 -17.92
N ARG A 133 -3.21 4.83 -18.87
CA ARG A 133 -3.04 6.28 -18.67
C ARG A 133 -3.86 6.82 -17.50
N ILE A 134 -5.10 6.38 -17.34
CA ILE A 134 -5.99 6.82 -16.25
C ILE A 134 -5.48 6.36 -14.88
N MET A 135 -4.88 5.17 -14.82
CA MET A 135 -4.49 4.53 -13.56
C MET A 135 -3.04 4.83 -13.16
N MET A 136 -2.18 5.29 -14.08
CA MET A 136 -0.80 5.70 -13.75
C MET A 136 -0.70 6.73 -12.60
N PRO A 137 -1.56 7.78 -12.52
CA PRO A 137 -1.53 8.72 -11.40
C PRO A 137 -1.75 8.12 -10.02
N THR A 138 -2.29 6.90 -9.92
CA THR A 138 -2.43 6.19 -8.63
C THR A 138 -1.11 6.04 -7.91
N LEU A 139 0.02 5.94 -8.63
CA LEU A 139 1.36 5.83 -8.06
C LEU A 139 1.64 6.92 -7.02
N ILE A 140 1.28 8.16 -7.35
CA ILE A 140 1.49 9.33 -6.48
C ILE A 140 0.72 9.14 -5.18
N PHE A 141 -0.56 8.79 -5.28
CA PHE A 141 -1.45 8.66 -4.14
C PHE A 141 -1.15 7.44 -3.28
N VAL A 142 -0.76 6.32 -3.88
CA VAL A 142 -0.31 5.12 -3.19
C VAL A 142 0.91 5.45 -2.33
N ASN A 143 1.96 6.03 -2.93
CA ASN A 143 3.20 6.34 -2.20
C ASN A 143 2.98 7.34 -1.07
N LEU A 144 2.16 8.38 -1.31
CA LEU A 144 1.77 9.32 -0.26
C LEU A 144 0.97 8.64 0.85
N THR A 145 0.04 7.75 0.51
CA THR A 145 -0.74 6.97 1.47
C THR A 145 0.16 6.14 2.38
N TYR A 146 1.16 5.43 1.82
CA TYR A 146 2.11 4.63 2.61
C TYR A 146 2.99 5.50 3.54
N LEU A 147 3.43 6.66 3.07
CA LEU A 147 4.15 7.64 3.89
C LEU A 147 3.30 8.17 5.05
N THR A 148 2.07 8.59 4.78
CA THR A 148 1.17 9.13 5.81
C THR A 148 0.68 8.05 6.76
N THR A 149 0.57 6.81 6.31
CA THR A 149 0.23 5.68 7.16
C THR A 149 1.28 5.49 8.26
N GLY A 150 2.57 5.67 7.92
CA GLY A 150 3.64 5.69 8.91
C GLY A 150 3.47 6.77 9.96
N ILE A 151 2.98 7.96 9.59
CA ILE A 151 2.67 9.05 10.54
C ILE A 151 1.56 8.60 11.51
N LEU A 152 0.48 8.01 11.00
CA LEU A 152 -0.61 7.51 11.83
C LEU A 152 -0.10 6.46 12.84
N GLN A 153 0.77 5.54 12.39
CA GLN A 153 1.30 4.47 13.24
C GLN A 153 2.25 4.99 14.33
N VAL A 154 3.16 5.91 14.01
CA VAL A 154 4.08 6.51 15.00
C VAL A 154 3.33 7.28 16.09
N HIS A 155 2.21 7.92 15.75
CA HIS A 155 1.34 8.62 16.71
C HIS A 155 0.27 7.73 17.36
N GLY A 156 0.30 6.42 17.09
CA GLY A 156 -0.60 5.46 17.74
C GLY A 156 -2.04 5.41 17.19
N TYR A 157 -2.32 6.03 16.03
CA TYR A 157 -3.59 5.93 15.32
C TYR A 157 -3.73 4.62 14.53
N PHE A 158 -3.41 3.49 15.14
CA PHE A 158 -3.33 2.17 14.48
C PHE A 158 -4.66 1.73 13.85
N MET A 159 -5.78 1.92 14.55
CA MET A 159 -7.11 1.57 14.04
C MET A 159 -7.48 2.38 12.79
N ARG A 160 -7.10 3.66 12.74
CA ARG A 160 -7.33 4.52 11.56
C ARG A 160 -6.45 4.07 10.40
N SER A 161 -5.20 3.72 10.67
CA SER A 161 -4.28 3.14 9.68
C SER A 161 -4.83 1.83 9.08
N ALA A 162 -5.41 0.96 9.90
CA ALA A 162 -6.01 -0.30 9.44
C ALA A 162 -7.30 -0.10 8.60
N ALA A 163 -8.01 1.01 8.81
CA ALA A 163 -9.28 1.32 8.14
C ALA A 163 -9.13 2.07 6.81
N ILE A 164 -7.90 2.41 6.38
CA ILE A 164 -7.64 3.26 5.20
C ILE A 164 -8.30 2.71 3.92
N SER A 165 -8.34 1.39 3.74
CA SER A 165 -8.90 0.76 2.54
C SER A 165 -10.43 0.64 2.54
N ILE A 166 -11.11 0.87 3.67
CA ILE A 166 -12.57 0.74 3.77
C ILE A 166 -13.28 1.74 2.83
N PRO A 167 -13.01 3.06 2.88
CA PRO A 167 -13.64 4.03 1.98
C PRO A 167 -13.34 3.75 0.51
N PHE A 168 -12.14 3.27 0.20
CA PHE A 168 -11.78 2.87 -1.17
C PHE A 168 -12.69 1.75 -1.67
N ASN A 169 -12.82 0.66 -0.92
CA ASN A 169 -13.66 -0.46 -1.34
C ASN A 169 -15.14 -0.07 -1.44
N LEU A 170 -15.66 0.74 -0.51
CA LEU A 170 -17.03 1.27 -0.58
C LEU A 170 -17.26 2.12 -1.84
N LEU A 171 -16.30 2.98 -2.18
CA LEU A 171 -16.37 3.83 -3.36
C LEU A 171 -16.44 2.99 -4.65
N ILE A 172 -15.63 1.93 -4.76
CA ILE A 172 -15.67 1.02 -5.91
C ILE A 172 -17.01 0.28 -5.98
N ILE A 173 -17.50 -0.26 -4.87
CA ILE A 173 -18.81 -0.95 -4.82
C ILE A 173 -19.93 0.00 -5.25
N LEU A 174 -19.93 1.25 -4.77
CA LEU A 174 -20.91 2.26 -5.15
C LEU A 174 -20.84 2.59 -6.65
N ALA A 175 -19.64 2.73 -7.20
CA ALA A 175 -19.48 2.99 -8.63
C ALA A 175 -19.99 1.83 -9.50
N LEU A 176 -19.71 0.59 -9.09
CA LEU A 176 -20.22 -0.61 -9.74
C LEU A 176 -21.76 -0.68 -9.70
N TYR A 177 -22.36 -0.22 -8.60
CA TYR A 177 -23.82 -0.15 -8.48
C TYR A 177 -24.42 0.95 -9.39
N MET A 178 -23.77 2.11 -9.52
CA MET A 178 -24.30 3.25 -10.28
C MET A 178 -24.13 3.12 -11.80
N ARG A 179 -22.94 2.73 -12.26
CA ARG A 179 -22.57 2.63 -13.69
C ARG A 179 -21.67 1.41 -13.91
N GLY A 180 -22.23 0.24 -13.60
CA GLY A 180 -21.50 -1.02 -13.57
C GLY A 180 -20.91 -1.47 -14.91
N ASP A 181 -21.42 -0.99 -16.03
CA ASP A 181 -20.99 -1.39 -17.37
C ASP A 181 -19.83 -0.54 -17.94
N ASP A 182 -19.51 0.60 -17.34
CA ASP A 182 -18.50 1.54 -17.83
C ASP A 182 -17.14 1.32 -17.14
N ILE A 183 -16.28 0.52 -17.77
CA ILE A 183 -14.96 0.18 -17.23
C ILE A 183 -14.00 1.39 -17.16
N VAL A 184 -14.19 2.37 -18.05
CA VAL A 184 -13.39 3.60 -18.07
C VAL A 184 -13.78 4.47 -16.87
N PHE A 185 -15.08 4.60 -16.59
CA PHE A 185 -15.58 5.23 -15.38
C PHE A 185 -15.00 4.54 -14.13
N LEU A 186 -14.99 3.21 -14.08
CA LEU A 186 -14.42 2.48 -12.96
C LEU A 186 -12.92 2.76 -12.76
N SER A 187 -12.13 2.90 -13.83
CA SER A 187 -10.72 3.31 -13.74
C SER A 187 -10.55 4.70 -13.13
N TYR A 188 -11.39 5.67 -13.50
CA TYR A 188 -11.36 7.00 -12.88
C TYR A 188 -11.71 6.94 -11.39
N VAL A 189 -12.78 6.21 -11.04
CA VAL A 189 -13.19 6.02 -9.65
C VAL A 189 -12.07 5.32 -8.86
N THR A 190 -11.38 4.36 -9.45
CA THR A 190 -10.23 3.69 -8.84
C THR A 190 -9.09 4.66 -8.54
N THR A 191 -8.77 5.55 -9.48
CA THR A 191 -7.76 6.60 -9.26
C THR A 191 -8.18 7.59 -8.17
N ILE A 192 -9.44 8.01 -8.18
CA ILE A 192 -10.03 8.87 -7.14
C ILE A 192 -10.03 8.17 -5.78
N GLY A 193 -10.27 6.87 -5.75
CA GLY A 193 -10.25 6.07 -4.54
C GLY A 193 -8.88 6.09 -3.86
N TRP A 194 -7.79 5.96 -4.63
CA TRP A 194 -6.44 6.07 -4.08
C TRP A 194 -6.15 7.48 -3.55
N LEU A 195 -6.60 8.51 -4.26
CA LEU A 195 -6.54 9.88 -3.75
C LEU A 195 -7.33 10.01 -2.43
N LEU A 196 -8.52 9.43 -2.33
CA LEU A 196 -9.34 9.43 -1.13
C LEU A 196 -8.64 8.75 0.05
N GLN A 197 -7.94 7.63 -0.18
CA GLN A 197 -7.14 6.97 0.87
C GLN A 197 -6.07 7.89 1.46
N PHE A 198 -5.43 8.71 0.63
CA PHE A 198 -4.50 9.73 1.12
C PHE A 198 -5.24 10.87 1.84
N LEU A 199 -6.30 11.41 1.25
CA LEU A 199 -7.03 12.56 1.79
C LEU A 199 -7.65 12.29 3.16
N ILE A 200 -8.14 11.08 3.41
CA ILE A 200 -8.75 10.73 4.72
C ILE A 200 -7.74 10.76 5.87
N GLN A 201 -6.44 10.70 5.58
CA GLN A 201 -5.36 10.78 6.56
C GLN A 201 -4.94 12.23 6.84
N VAL A 202 -5.23 13.17 5.94
CA VAL A 202 -4.85 14.60 6.06
C VAL A 202 -5.32 15.26 7.38
N PRO A 203 -6.53 14.99 7.92
CA PRO A 203 -6.92 15.53 9.22
C PRO A 203 -5.97 15.15 10.36
N VAL A 204 -5.39 13.94 10.33
CA VAL A 204 -4.39 13.49 11.32
C VAL A 204 -3.09 14.26 11.15
N LEU A 205 -2.64 14.47 9.90
CA LEU A 205 -1.45 15.28 9.62
C LEU A 205 -1.58 16.71 10.15
N LYS A 206 -2.76 17.33 9.97
CA LYS A 206 -3.06 18.66 10.51
C LYS A 206 -3.09 18.66 12.05
N ARG A 207 -3.71 17.63 12.66
CA ARG A 207 -3.79 17.48 14.12
C ARG A 207 -2.41 17.31 14.77
N GLU A 208 -1.57 16.47 14.19
CA GLU A 208 -0.17 16.26 14.63
C GLU A 208 0.79 17.33 14.10
N LYS A 209 0.22 18.33 13.42
CA LYS A 209 0.84 19.55 12.95
C LYS A 209 2.11 19.29 12.12
N TYR A 210 2.02 18.33 11.21
CA TYR A 210 2.98 18.09 10.14
C TYR A 210 2.84 19.18 9.08
N ALA A 211 3.98 19.64 8.56
CA ALA A 211 4.00 20.55 7.43
C ALA A 211 3.80 19.78 6.12
N LEU A 212 3.00 20.33 5.21
CA LEU A 212 2.95 19.86 3.83
C LEU A 212 4.25 20.24 3.10
N PRO A 213 4.67 19.45 2.10
CA PRO A 213 5.87 19.74 1.32
C PRO A 213 5.80 21.13 0.69
N ARG A 214 6.72 22.03 1.08
CA ARG A 214 6.84 23.37 0.47
C ARG A 214 7.96 23.45 -0.58
N PHE A 215 9.12 22.85 -0.29
CA PHE A 215 10.29 22.88 -1.15
C PHE A 215 11.10 21.58 -1.04
N ILE A 216 11.78 21.21 -2.12
CA ILE A 216 12.74 20.10 -2.14
C ILE A 216 14.08 20.65 -1.64
N ARG A 217 14.61 20.07 -0.56
CA ARG A 217 15.95 20.35 -0.06
C ARG A 217 16.87 19.19 -0.41
N HIS A 218 17.89 19.45 -1.22
CA HIS A 218 18.92 18.45 -1.53
C HIS A 218 19.83 18.22 -0.31
N GLY A 219 20.10 16.95 0.00
CA GLY A 219 20.92 16.54 1.16
C GLY A 219 20.14 16.26 2.46
N GLY A 220 20.85 15.73 3.45
CA GLY A 220 20.29 15.39 4.78
C GLY A 220 19.65 14.01 4.89
N GLN A 221 19.04 13.74 6.04
CA GLN A 221 18.54 12.39 6.43
C GLN A 221 17.42 11.85 5.52
N ALA A 222 16.68 12.73 4.83
CA ALA A 222 15.71 12.33 3.81
C ALA A 222 16.37 11.73 2.55
N PHE A 223 17.53 12.26 2.14
CA PHE A 223 18.31 11.68 1.04
C PHE A 223 18.94 10.34 1.42
N VAL A 224 19.39 10.21 2.67
CA VAL A 224 19.85 8.92 3.22
C VAL A 224 18.71 7.90 3.24
N SER A 225 17.50 8.32 3.63
CA SER A 225 16.31 7.45 3.59
C SER A 225 15.99 7.00 2.16
N LEU A 226 16.08 7.88 1.17
CA LEU A 226 15.90 7.51 -0.24
C LEU A 226 16.94 6.48 -0.71
N ARG A 227 18.21 6.62 -0.28
CA ARG A 227 19.25 5.63 -0.58
C ARG A 227 18.96 4.28 0.07
N GLN A 228 18.39 4.27 1.28
CA GLN A 228 17.95 3.05 1.97
C GLN A 228 16.75 2.38 1.29
N LEU A 229 15.96 3.10 0.50
CA LEU A 229 14.88 2.48 -0.28
C LEU A 229 15.43 1.54 -1.35
N VAL A 230 16.59 1.82 -1.95
CA VAL A 230 17.16 0.99 -3.03
C VAL A 230 17.33 -0.49 -2.60
N PRO A 231 18.05 -0.82 -1.51
CA PRO A 231 18.17 -2.22 -1.09
C PRO A 231 16.84 -2.84 -0.66
N VAL A 232 15.93 -2.08 -0.05
CA VAL A 232 14.61 -2.60 0.37
C VAL A 232 13.71 -2.87 -0.84
N LEU A 233 13.76 -2.02 -1.86
CA LEU A 233 13.08 -2.21 -3.14
C LEU A 233 13.62 -3.46 -3.85
N LEU A 234 14.94 -3.65 -3.88
CA LEU A 234 15.55 -4.84 -4.46
C LEU A 234 15.13 -6.12 -3.72
N GLY A 235 15.12 -6.08 -2.38
CA GLY A 235 14.61 -7.18 -1.55
C GLY A 235 13.13 -7.50 -1.82
N ASN A 236 12.26 -6.49 -1.86
CA ASN A 236 10.84 -6.67 -2.17
C ASN A 236 10.62 -7.16 -3.61
N SER A 237 11.46 -6.72 -4.55
CA SER A 237 11.38 -7.13 -5.96
C SER A 237 11.69 -8.61 -6.12
N LEU A 238 12.58 -9.17 -5.29
CA LEU A 238 12.88 -10.59 -5.30
C LEU A 238 11.64 -11.44 -4.99
N LEU A 239 10.85 -11.05 -3.99
CA LEU A 239 9.58 -11.70 -3.65
C LEU A 239 8.58 -11.64 -4.81
N GLN A 240 8.48 -10.49 -5.49
CA GLN A 240 7.62 -10.35 -6.66
C GLN A 240 8.08 -11.22 -7.83
N LEU A 241 9.40 -11.33 -8.05
CA LEU A 241 9.96 -12.23 -9.05
C LEU A 241 9.64 -13.69 -8.73
N CYS A 242 9.75 -14.11 -7.47
CA CYS A 242 9.33 -15.45 -7.04
C CYS A 242 7.86 -15.72 -7.38
N LEU A 243 6.95 -14.79 -7.07
CA LEU A 243 5.52 -14.96 -7.38
C LEU A 243 5.23 -15.02 -8.89
N ILE A 244 6.00 -14.29 -9.71
CA ILE A 244 5.91 -14.37 -11.17
C ILE A 244 6.39 -15.75 -11.65
N LEU A 245 7.49 -16.26 -11.10
CA LEU A 245 8.02 -17.58 -11.42
C LEU A 245 7.05 -18.69 -11.00
N ASP A 246 6.47 -18.61 -9.81
CA ASP A 246 5.42 -19.54 -9.35
C ASP A 246 4.20 -19.48 -10.29
N ARG A 247 3.80 -18.26 -10.65
CA ARG A 247 2.94 -17.88 -11.80
C ARG A 247 3.18 -18.76 -13.02
N SER A 248 4.41 -18.64 -13.52
CA SER A 248 4.89 -19.27 -14.74
C SER A 248 4.88 -20.79 -14.62
N PHE A 249 5.43 -21.36 -13.56
CA PHE A 249 5.45 -22.81 -13.36
C PHE A 249 4.04 -23.39 -13.23
N ALA A 250 3.12 -22.67 -12.58
CA ALA A 250 1.74 -23.12 -12.44
C ALA A 250 1.01 -23.22 -13.78
N THR A 251 1.41 -22.49 -14.82
CA THR A 251 0.82 -22.64 -16.17
C THR A 251 1.10 -24.00 -16.80
N HIS A 252 2.12 -24.73 -16.32
CA HIS A 252 2.50 -26.05 -16.83
C HIS A 252 1.86 -27.23 -16.07
N LEU A 253 1.11 -26.97 -14.98
CA LEU A 253 0.65 -28.01 -14.05
C LEU A 253 -0.80 -28.51 -14.31
N GLY A 254 -1.48 -27.96 -15.32
CA GLY A 254 -2.84 -28.33 -15.70
C GLY A 254 -3.84 -27.18 -15.57
N GLU A 255 -5.05 -27.39 -16.10
CA GLU A 255 -6.11 -26.39 -16.05
C GLU A 255 -6.53 -26.10 -14.58
N GLY A 256 -6.71 -24.82 -14.25
CA GLY A 256 -7.10 -24.38 -12.91
C GLY A 256 -5.96 -24.22 -11.89
N SER A 257 -4.74 -24.71 -12.16
CA SER A 257 -3.60 -24.59 -11.23
C SER A 257 -3.21 -23.14 -10.92
N THR A 258 -3.24 -22.26 -11.92
CA THR A 258 -2.95 -20.82 -11.76
C THR A 258 -4.00 -20.12 -10.89
N ALA A 259 -5.28 -20.46 -11.08
CA ALA A 259 -6.39 -19.94 -10.27
C ALA A 259 -6.31 -20.45 -8.83
N ALA A 260 -6.05 -21.76 -8.63
CA ALA A 260 -5.87 -22.34 -7.30
C ALA A 260 -4.70 -21.69 -6.54
N LEU A 261 -3.56 -21.45 -7.21
CA LEU A 261 -2.41 -20.76 -6.63
C LEU A 261 -2.76 -19.31 -6.25
N ALA A 262 -3.52 -18.59 -7.10
CA ALA A 262 -3.95 -17.22 -6.82
C ALA A 262 -4.90 -17.15 -5.60
N PHE A 263 -5.91 -18.02 -5.53
CA PHE A 263 -6.83 -18.08 -4.40
C PHE A 263 -6.15 -18.51 -3.10
N GLY A 264 -5.30 -19.53 -3.15
CA GLY A 264 -4.52 -19.99 -2.00
C GLY A 264 -3.56 -18.90 -1.49
N GLY A 265 -2.88 -18.21 -2.41
CA GLY A 265 -2.01 -17.07 -2.07
C GLY A 265 -2.77 -15.91 -1.42
N ASN A 266 -3.96 -15.58 -1.93
CA ASN A 266 -4.81 -14.54 -1.33
C ASN A 266 -5.27 -14.91 0.08
N LEU A 267 -5.62 -16.18 0.31
CA LEU A 267 -5.98 -16.68 1.63
C LEU A 267 -4.79 -16.60 2.59
N PHE A 268 -3.61 -17.07 2.16
CA PHE A 268 -2.36 -16.99 2.91
C PHE A 268 -2.00 -15.55 3.31
N VAL A 269 -2.05 -14.62 2.34
CA VAL A 269 -1.78 -13.19 2.59
C VAL A 269 -2.81 -12.60 3.53
N THR A 270 -4.09 -12.99 3.43
CA THR A 270 -5.15 -12.50 4.30
C THR A 270 -4.92 -12.93 5.75
N ILE A 271 -4.65 -14.22 5.98
CA ILE A 271 -4.33 -14.76 7.31
C ILE A 271 -3.09 -14.07 7.88
N THR A 272 -2.02 -13.99 7.08
CA THR A 272 -0.78 -13.32 7.46
C THR A 272 -0.99 -11.83 7.78
N SER A 273 -1.86 -11.14 7.04
CA SER A 273 -2.17 -9.73 7.29
C SER A 273 -2.91 -9.52 8.62
N VAL A 274 -3.84 -10.42 8.96
CA VAL A 274 -4.65 -10.32 10.18
C VAL A 274 -3.79 -10.55 11.42
N PHE A 275 -2.89 -11.53 11.39
CA PHE A 275 -2.10 -11.89 12.57
C PHE A 275 -0.71 -11.23 12.58
N ILE A 276 0.09 -11.43 11.53
CA ILE A 276 1.50 -10.98 11.50
C ILE A 276 1.58 -9.46 11.29
N VAL A 277 0.92 -8.92 10.27
CA VAL A 277 1.03 -7.47 9.96
C VAL A 277 0.42 -6.62 11.06
N ALA A 278 -0.72 -7.03 11.63
CA ALA A 278 -1.34 -6.36 12.77
C ALA A 278 -0.39 -6.31 13.97
N MET A 279 0.27 -7.44 14.27
CA MET A 279 1.24 -7.55 15.35
C MET A 279 2.46 -6.67 15.09
N SER A 280 3.10 -6.78 13.91
CA SER A 280 4.23 -5.93 13.53
C SER A 280 3.89 -4.44 13.63
N THR A 281 2.69 -4.03 13.20
CA THR A 281 2.26 -2.62 13.25
C THR A 281 2.20 -2.06 14.69
N VAL A 282 1.81 -2.88 15.66
CA VAL A 282 1.71 -2.48 17.08
C VAL A 282 3.06 -2.61 17.81
N VAL A 283 3.84 -3.64 17.48
CA VAL A 283 5.08 -4.02 18.16
C VAL A 283 6.25 -3.16 17.70
N PHE A 284 6.36 -2.91 16.39
CA PHE A 284 7.57 -2.33 15.80
C PHE A 284 7.89 -0.91 16.31
N PRO A 285 6.91 0.02 16.43
CA PRO A 285 7.17 1.35 17.00
C PRO A 285 7.64 1.29 18.46
N ARG A 286 7.12 0.33 19.24
CA ARG A 286 7.50 0.16 20.65
C ARG A 286 8.88 -0.45 20.80
N LEU A 287 9.18 -1.48 20.01
CA LEU A 287 10.50 -2.08 19.96
C LEU A 287 11.54 -1.02 19.57
N SER A 288 11.25 -0.21 18.55
CA SER A 288 12.10 0.91 18.15
C SER A 288 12.30 1.92 19.28
N LYS A 289 11.25 2.22 20.06
CA LYS A 289 11.35 3.10 21.23
C LYS A 289 12.21 2.48 22.34
N TYR A 290 11.98 1.23 22.73
CA TYR A 290 12.76 0.57 23.78
C TYR A 290 14.24 0.42 23.40
N CYS A 291 14.54 0.18 22.10
CA CYS A 291 15.93 0.18 21.62
C CYS A 291 16.60 1.55 21.74
N LEU A 292 15.86 2.64 21.54
CA LEU A 292 16.38 4.00 21.73
C LEU A 292 16.60 4.34 23.21
N ASP A 293 15.74 3.81 24.07
CA ASP A 293 15.81 3.99 25.53
C ASP A 293 16.80 3.01 26.20
N GLU A 294 17.46 2.13 25.43
CA GLU A 294 18.33 1.03 25.90
C GLU A 294 17.66 0.12 26.96
N ASP A 295 16.33 0.02 26.94
CA ASP A 295 15.54 -0.75 27.90
C ASP A 295 15.41 -2.21 27.45
N PHE A 296 16.47 -2.98 27.68
CA PHE A 296 16.56 -4.39 27.28
C PHE A 296 15.57 -5.30 28.01
N ASP A 297 15.16 -4.94 29.22
CA ASP A 297 14.17 -5.70 30.00
C ASP A 297 12.78 -5.60 29.37
N SER A 298 12.37 -4.38 29.00
CA SER A 298 11.12 -4.17 28.27
C SER A 298 11.14 -4.83 26.89
N ILE A 299 12.29 -4.85 26.20
CA ILE A 299 12.44 -5.59 24.93
C ILE A 299 12.20 -7.09 25.15
N ARG A 300 12.86 -7.68 26.15
CA ARG A 300 12.74 -9.11 26.45
C ARG A 300 11.32 -9.48 26.85
N ALA A 301 10.69 -8.67 27.70
CA ALA A 301 9.31 -8.86 28.12
C ALA A 301 8.34 -8.75 26.93
N LEU A 302 8.50 -7.72 26.10
CA LEU A 302 7.68 -7.51 24.91
C LEU A 302 7.76 -8.74 23.98
N LEU A 303 8.97 -9.21 23.65
CA LEU A 303 9.16 -10.38 22.79
C LEU A 303 8.63 -11.68 23.42
N ALA A 304 8.76 -11.86 24.74
CA ALA A 304 8.27 -13.05 25.43
C ALA A 304 6.73 -13.14 25.48
N THR A 305 6.04 -12.00 25.50
CA THR A 305 4.57 -11.95 25.59
C THR A 305 3.89 -12.01 24.22
N ILE A 306 4.55 -11.56 23.15
CA ILE A 306 3.96 -11.49 21.81
C ILE A 306 3.71 -12.86 21.18
N PHE A 307 4.54 -13.86 21.49
CA PHE A 307 4.48 -15.20 20.87
C PHE A 307 3.83 -16.27 21.77
N LYS A 308 3.20 -15.87 22.89
CA LYS A 308 2.39 -16.74 23.75
C LYS A 308 0.92 -16.58 23.43
#